data_AF-A0A3G8X3D5-F1
#
_entry.id   AF-A0A3G8X3D5-F1
#
_cell.length_a   1.000
_cell.length_b   1.000
_cell.length_c   1.000
_cell.angle_alpha   90.00
_cell.angle_beta   90.00
_cell.angle_gamma   90.00
#
_symmetry.space_group_name_H-M   'P 1'
#
loop_
_entity.id
_entity.type
_entity.pdbx_description
1 polymer ?
#
loop_
_entity_poly.entity_id
_entity_poly.type
_entity_poly.pdbx_seq_one_letter_code
_entity_poly.pdbx_strand_id
1 'polypeptide(L)'
;MFVGLMIGIVVLIPQILPASDILVPSFWLIFGFLGGITYIAYLLAHIGIHKNPEAGVVAILGSVIVKLIFCMAFVLIYSIKAKESGLLFIVNFFSLYLLFTVFEMYCLLRNLRHQNLK
;
A
#
# COMPACT_ATOMS: atom_id res chain seq x y z
N MET A 1 -7.45 -7.66 -8.36
CA MET A 1 -7.70 -8.92 -7.63
C MET A 1 -7.42 -8.78 -6.12
N PHE A 2 -6.24 -8.35 -5.69
CA PHE A 2 -5.88 -8.25 -4.25
C PHE A 2 -6.64 -7.17 -3.45
N VAL A 3 -6.99 -6.04 -4.06
CA VAL A 3 -7.78 -4.98 -3.38
C VAL A 3 -9.15 -5.52 -2.95
N GLY A 4 -9.81 -6.33 -3.78
CA GLY A 4 -11.10 -6.96 -3.44
C GLY A 4 -10.97 -7.98 -2.30
N LEU A 5 -9.90 -8.77 -2.28
CA LEU A 5 -9.60 -9.71 -1.19
C LEU A 5 -9.34 -8.96 0.12
N MET A 6 -8.65 -7.83 0.06
CA MET A 6 -8.42 -6.96 1.22
C MET A 6 -9.68 -6.29 1.74
N ILE A 7 -10.55 -5.80 0.85
CA ILE A 7 -11.86 -5.27 1.23
C ILE A 7 -12.67 -6.37 1.93
N GLY A 8 -12.65 -7.60 1.42
CA GLY A 8 -13.33 -8.75 2.03
C GLY A 8 -12.84 -9.03 3.46
N ILE A 9 -11.53 -9.05 3.68
CA ILE A 9 -10.94 -9.25 5.03
C ILE A 9 -11.34 -8.12 5.97
N VAL A 10 -11.24 -6.86 5.53
CA VAL A 10 -11.60 -5.69 6.34
C VAL A 10 -13.08 -5.72 6.75
N VAL A 11 -13.98 -6.10 5.84
CA VAL A 11 -15.43 -6.17 6.12
C VAL A 11 -15.78 -7.34 7.06
N LEU A 12 -15.00 -8.42 7.03
CA LEU A 12 -15.19 -9.56 7.93
C LEU A 12 -14.73 -9.26 9.36
N ILE A 13 -13.67 -8.47 9.57
CA ILE A 13 -13.11 -8.18 10.91
C ILE A 13 -14.17 -7.71 11.94
N PRO A 14 -15.04 -6.73 11.65
CA PRO A 14 -16.09 -6.29 12.58
C PRO A 14 -17.12 -7.36 12.93
N GLN A 15 -17.33 -8.35 12.05
CA GLN A 15 -18.31 -9.43 12.27
C GLN A 15 -17.80 -10.48 13.26
N ILE A 16 -16.47 -10.65 13.35
CA ILE A 16 -15.84 -11.64 14.24
C ILE A 16 -15.40 -11.00 15.56
N LEU A 17 -15.09 -9.70 15.55
CA LEU A 17 -14.64 -8.92 16.70
C LEU A 17 -15.53 -7.67 16.87
N PRO A 18 -16.75 -7.81 17.42
CA PRO A 18 -17.69 -6.70 17.59
C PRO A 18 -17.26 -5.65 18.63
N ALA A 19 -16.22 -5.92 19.42
CA ALA A 19 -15.91 -5.17 20.65
C ALA A 19 -14.74 -4.18 20.53
N SER A 20 -14.22 -3.90 19.34
CA SER A 20 -12.87 -3.34 19.28
C SER A 20 -12.76 -2.10 18.38
N ASP A 21 -12.49 -0.95 19.02
CA ASP A 21 -11.95 0.30 18.47
C ASP A 21 -10.57 0.12 17.80
N ILE A 22 -10.31 -1.03 17.17
CA ILE A 22 -9.04 -1.38 16.52
C ILE A 22 -8.89 -0.59 15.22
N LEU A 23 -10.01 -0.33 14.51
CA LEU A 23 -10.00 0.41 13.25
C LEU A 23 -10.28 1.89 13.53
N VAL A 24 -9.43 2.77 12.99
CA VAL A 24 -9.71 4.22 13.01
C VAL A 24 -10.99 4.55 12.23
N PRO A 25 -11.80 5.53 12.66
CA PRO A 25 -12.94 6.04 11.89
C PRO A 25 -12.57 6.40 10.44
N SER A 26 -11.34 6.90 10.25
CA SER A 26 -10.79 7.31 8.96
C SER A 26 -10.16 6.18 8.15
N PHE A 27 -10.41 4.92 8.51
CA PHE A 27 -9.80 3.73 7.89
C PHE A 27 -10.01 3.68 6.38
N TRP A 28 -11.22 3.95 5.90
CA TRP A 28 -11.55 3.93 4.48
C TRP A 28 -10.76 4.97 3.67
N LEU A 29 -10.49 6.13 4.27
CA LEU A 29 -9.69 7.19 3.65
C LEU A 29 -8.23 6.73 3.50
N ILE A 30 -7.66 6.13 4.56
CA ILE A 30 -6.31 5.55 4.53
C ILE A 30 -6.22 4.44 3.50
N PHE A 31 -7.21 3.53 3.49
CA PHE A 31 -7.27 2.41 2.57
C PHE A 31 -7.34 2.89 1.11
N GLY A 32 -8.21 3.86 0.82
CA GLY A 32 -8.32 4.48 -0.50
C GLY A 32 -7.03 5.16 -0.94
N PHE A 33 -6.39 5.92 -0.05
CA PHE A 33 -5.11 6.56 -0.32
C PHE A 33 -4.00 5.54 -0.61
N LEU A 34 -3.84 4.52 0.25
CA LEU A 34 -2.83 3.47 0.09
C LEU A 34 -3.07 2.63 -1.17
N GLY A 35 -4.33 2.30 -1.46
CA GLY A 35 -4.70 1.62 -2.71
C GLY A 35 -4.36 2.45 -3.93
N GLY A 36 -4.70 3.74 -3.92
CA GLY A 36 -4.42 4.68 -5.01
C GLY A 36 -2.92 4.85 -5.27
N ILE A 37 -2.14 5.13 -4.22
CA ILE A 37 -0.68 5.31 -4.37
C ILE A 37 0.02 4.01 -4.79
N THR A 38 -0.43 2.85 -4.30
CA THR A 38 0.10 1.54 -4.71
C THR A 38 -0.22 1.25 -6.17
N TYR A 39 -1.39 1.65 -6.67
CA TYR A 39 -1.71 1.54 -8.08
C TYR A 39 -0.82 2.43 -8.95
N ILE A 40 -0.58 3.67 -8.52
CA ILE A 40 0.34 4.60 -9.21
C ILE A 40 1.77 4.02 -9.23
N ALA A 41 2.26 3.52 -8.09
CA ALA A 41 3.58 2.92 -7.98
C ALA A 41 3.72 1.66 -8.86
N TYR A 42 2.68 0.83 -8.94
CA TYR A 42 2.63 -0.29 -9.87
C TYR A 42 2.71 0.16 -11.33
N LEU A 43 1.96 1.20 -11.73
CA LEU A 43 2.04 1.75 -13.09
C LEU A 43 3.43 2.30 -13.42
N LEU A 44 4.05 3.04 -12.50
CA LEU A 44 5.41 3.57 -12.66
C LEU A 44 6.42 2.43 -12.85
N ALA A 45 6.35 1.39 -12.01
CA ALA A 45 7.22 0.23 -12.14
C ALA A 45 6.96 -0.53 -13.45
N HIS A 46 5.70 -0.70 -13.86
CA HIS A 46 5.34 -1.38 -15.10
C HIS A 46 5.89 -0.66 -16.34
N ILE A 47 5.78 0.67 -16.38
CA ILE A 47 6.35 1.50 -17.46
C ILE A 47 7.87 1.38 -17.47
N GLY A 48 8.51 1.45 -16.30
CA GLY A 48 9.97 1.34 -16.18
C GLY A 48 10.50 -0.03 -16.65
N ILE A 49 9.82 -1.11 -16.28
CA ILE A 49 10.17 -2.48 -16.68
C ILE A 49 10.02 -2.68 -18.20
N HIS A 50 8.98 -2.12 -18.82
CA HIS A 50 8.77 -2.23 -20.27
C HIS A 50 9.81 -1.47 -21.10
N LYS A 51 10.39 -0.39 -20.56
CA LYS A 51 11.34 0.45 -21.30
C LYS A 51 12.74 -0.16 -21.35
N ASN A 52 13.18 -0.77 -20.25
CA ASN A 52 14.47 -1.47 -20.16
C ASN A 52 14.33 -2.65 -19.16
N PRO A 53 14.27 -3.91 -19.62
CA PRO A 53 14.14 -5.08 -18.75
C PRO A 53 15.26 -5.17 -17.70
N GLU A 54 16.47 -4.78 -18.09
CA GLU A 54 17.66 -4.76 -17.23
C GLU A 54 17.56 -3.72 -16.09
N ALA A 55 16.81 -2.64 -16.31
CA ALA A 55 16.55 -1.62 -15.30
C ALA A 55 15.28 -1.91 -14.46
N GLY A 56 14.64 -3.07 -14.64
CA GLY A 56 13.36 -3.38 -14.00
C GLY A 56 13.45 -3.38 -12.46
N VAL A 57 14.56 -3.84 -11.88
CA VAL A 57 14.79 -3.75 -10.42
C VAL A 57 14.83 -2.29 -9.97
N VAL A 58 15.51 -1.43 -10.73
CA VAL A 58 15.65 0.01 -10.42
C VAL A 58 14.30 0.72 -10.53
N ALA A 59 13.47 0.36 -11.52
CA ALA A 59 12.11 0.88 -11.67
C ALA A 59 11.20 0.49 -10.49
N ILE A 60 11.30 -0.76 -10.01
CA ILE A 60 10.56 -1.24 -8.83
C ILE A 60 11.03 -0.48 -7.58
N LEU A 61 12.34 -0.39 -7.36
CA LEU A 61 12.89 0.31 -6.21
C LEU A 61 12.48 1.79 -6.21
N GLY A 62 12.56 2.44 -7.37
CA GLY A 62 12.17 3.83 -7.56
C GLY A 62 10.69 4.06 -7.29
N SER A 63 9.79 3.19 -7.78
CA SER A 63 8.36 3.36 -7.52
C SER A 63 8.00 3.20 -6.05
N VAL A 64 8.66 2.26 -5.35
CA VAL A 64 8.47 2.03 -3.91
C VAL A 64 8.99 3.21 -3.09
N ILE A 65 10.13 3.80 -3.46
CA ILE A 65 10.66 5.01 -2.81
C ILE A 65 9.67 6.18 -2.97
N VAL A 66 9.17 6.42 -4.19
CA VAL A 66 8.18 7.47 -4.46
C VAL A 66 6.95 7.26 -3.58
N LYS A 67 6.38 6.05 -3.58
CA LYS A 67 5.25 5.68 -2.72
C LYS A 67 5.55 5.94 -1.24
N LEU A 68 6.74 5.57 -0.76
CA LEU A 68 7.15 5.73 0.64
C LEU A 68 7.17 7.22 1.02
N ILE A 69 7.71 8.09 0.18
CA ILE A 69 7.73 9.55 0.41
C ILE A 69 6.31 10.10 0.52
N PHE A 70 5.41 9.73 -0.40
CA PHE A 70 4.01 10.15 -0.35
C PHE A 70 3.29 9.64 0.90
N CYS A 71 3.55 8.39 1.30
CA CYS A 71 3.00 7.81 2.52
C CYS A 71 3.48 8.54 3.78
N MET A 72 4.78 8.86 3.87
CA MET A 72 5.35 9.62 4.99
C MET A 72 4.74 11.02 5.08
N ALA A 73 4.61 11.73 3.95
CA ALA A 73 3.99 13.04 3.92
C ALA A 73 2.53 12.98 4.38
N PHE A 74 1.77 12.00 3.89
CA PHE A 74 0.37 11.82 4.25
C PHE A 74 0.20 11.53 5.75
N VAL A 75 0.96 10.57 6.31
CA VAL A 75 0.91 10.24 7.74
C VAL A 75 1.25 11.44 8.60
N LEU A 76 2.29 12.19 8.24
CA LEU A 76 2.72 13.36 9.00
C LEU A 76 1.63 14.45 9.01
N ILE A 77 1.08 14.79 7.84
CA ILE A 77 0.03 15.80 7.71
C ILE A 77 -1.22 15.39 8.51
N TYR A 78 -1.62 14.12 8.39
CA TYR A 78 -2.82 13.62 9.04
C TYR A 78 -2.63 13.50 10.56
N SER A 79 -1.46 13.05 11.01
CA SER A 79 -1.14 12.93 12.44
C SER A 79 -1.08 14.28 13.16
N ILE A 80 -0.74 15.38 12.47
CA ILE A 80 -0.74 16.72 13.07
C ILE A 80 -2.16 17.30 13.12
N LYS A 81 -3.03 16.95 12.17
CA LYS A 81 -4.40 17.50 12.08
C LYS A 81 -5.44 16.70 12.86
N ALA A 82 -5.25 15.40 13.03
CA ALA A 82 -6.21 14.52 13.70
C ALA A 82 -6.11 14.66 15.22
N LYS A 83 -7.24 14.92 15.88
CA LYS A 83 -7.38 14.84 17.36
C LYS A 83 -7.54 13.41 17.87
N GLU A 84 -7.64 12.44 16.97
CA GLU A 84 -7.76 11.03 17.32
C GLU A 84 -6.46 10.53 17.97
N SER A 85 -6.52 9.40 18.67
CA SER A 85 -5.35 8.74 19.24
C SER A 85 -4.33 8.44 18.13
N GLY A 86 -3.38 9.36 17.93
CA GLY A 86 -2.43 9.33 16.82
C GLY A 86 -1.68 8.01 16.71
N LEU A 87 -1.44 7.34 17.85
CA LEU A 87 -0.84 6.01 17.91
C LEU A 87 -1.70 4.95 17.19
N LEU A 88 -3.02 4.92 17.42
CA LEU A 88 -3.94 3.98 16.77
C LEU A 88 -3.99 4.21 15.25
N PHE A 89 -3.96 5.49 14.82
CA PHE A 89 -3.88 5.86 13.42
C PHE A 89 -2.57 5.39 12.77
N ILE A 90 -1.43 5.64 13.42
CA ILE A 90 -0.11 5.24 12.91
C ILE A 90 -0.04 3.71 12.76
N VAL A 91 -0.52 2.95 13.75
CA VAL A 91 -0.53 1.48 13.70
C VAL A 91 -1.40 0.99 12.55
N ASN A 92 -2.63 1.50 12.40
CA ASN A 92 -3.52 1.14 11.29
C ASN A 92 -2.90 1.46 9.92
N PHE A 93 -2.33 2.67 9.79
CA PHE A 93 -1.66 3.09 8.57
C PHE A 93 -0.49 2.17 8.24
N PHE A 94 0.36 1.87 9.23
CA PHE A 94 1.56 1.06 9.03
C PHE A 94 1.20 -0.39 8.69
N SER A 95 0.21 -0.98 9.36
CA SER A 95 -0.29 -2.31 9.05
C SER A 95 -0.82 -2.41 7.62
N LEU A 96 -1.63 -1.45 7.19
CA LEU A 96 -2.10 -1.40 5.80
C LEU A 96 -0.94 -1.18 4.83
N TYR A 97 -0.03 -0.26 5.12
CA TYR A 97 1.13 0.03 4.27
C TYR A 97 1.99 -1.22 4.04
N LEU A 98 2.31 -1.96 5.10
CA LEU A 98 3.07 -3.21 5.00
C LEU A 98 2.35 -4.22 4.12
N LEU A 99 1.05 -4.40 4.37
CA LEU A 99 0.25 -5.34 3.63
C LEU A 99 0.22 -5.01 2.12
N PHE A 100 -0.09 -3.75 1.76
CA PHE A 100 -0.09 -3.32 0.37
C PHE A 100 1.29 -3.46 -0.27
N THR A 101 2.35 -3.17 0.47
CA THR A 101 3.74 -3.25 -0.02
C THR A 101 4.20 -4.69 -0.26
N VAL A 102 3.85 -5.64 0.62
CA VAL A 102 4.17 -7.06 0.42
C VAL A 102 3.49 -7.59 -0.84
N PHE A 103 2.19 -7.29 -1.02
CA PHE A 103 1.46 -7.72 -2.21
C PHE A 103 2.02 -7.06 -3.49
N GLU A 104 2.33 -5.77 -3.44
CA GLU A 104 2.94 -5.03 -4.54
C GLU A 104 4.30 -5.64 -4.94
N MET A 105 5.20 -5.83 -3.98
CA MET A 105 6.52 -6.41 -4.22
C MET A 105 6.41 -7.82 -4.79
N TYR A 106 5.51 -8.65 -4.27
CA TYR A 106 5.29 -9.99 -4.82
C TYR A 106 4.86 -9.96 -6.28
N CYS A 107 3.92 -9.07 -6.64
CA CYS A 107 3.47 -8.91 -8.01
C CYS A 107 4.58 -8.40 -8.94
N LEU A 108 5.31 -7.37 -8.51
CA LEU A 108 6.37 -6.75 -9.30
C LEU A 108 7.56 -7.69 -9.50
N LEU A 109 8.00 -8.39 -8.45
CA LEU A 109 9.07 -9.38 -8.54
C LEU A 109 8.69 -10.57 -9.43
N ARG A 110 7.44 -11.04 -9.34
CA ARG A 110 6.95 -12.12 -10.22
C ARG A 110 6.91 -11.67 -11.68
N ASN A 111 6.48 -10.43 -11.93
CA ASN A 111 6.47 -9.87 -13.29
C ASN A 111 7.89 -9.70 -13.83
N LEU A 112 8.81 -9.19 -13.03
CA LEU A 112 10.22 -9.05 -13.39
C LEU A 112 10.85 -10.41 -13.72
N ARG A 113 10.61 -11.44 -12.89
CA ARG A 113 11.10 -12.80 -13.15
C ARG A 113 10.57 -13.37 -14.47
N HIS A 114 9.31 -13.11 -14.80
CA HIS A 114 8.74 -13.55 -16.08
C HIS A 114 9.37 -12.84 -17.28
N GLN A 115 9.70 -11.55 -17.15
CA GLN A 115 10.38 -10.78 -18.21
C GLN A 115 11.83 -11.22 -18.41
N ASN A 116 12.55 -11.58 -17.34
CA ASN A 116 13.94 -12.05 -17.44
C ASN A 116 14.08 -13.48 -18.00
N LEU A 117 13.00 -14.28 -17.96
CA LEU A 117 12.92 -15.63 -18.52
C LEU A 117 12.48 -15.66 -20.00
N LYS A 118 12.12 -14.50 -20.58
CA LYS A 118 11.81 -14.32 -22.00
C LYS A 118 13.01 -13.75 -22.73
#